data_AF-A0A7V9L6I7-F1
#
_entry.id   AF-A0A7V9L6I7-F1
#
_cell.length_a   1.000
_cell.length_b   1.000
_cell.length_c   1.000
_cell.angle_alpha   90.00
_cell.angle_beta   90.00
_cell.angle_gamma   90.00
#
_symmetry.space_group_name_H-M   'P 1'
#
loop_
_entity.id
_entity.type
_entity.pdbx_description
1 polymer ?
#
loop_
_entity_poly.entity_id
_entity_poly.type
_entity_poly.pdbx_seq_one_letter_code
_entity_poly.pdbx_strand_id
1 'polypeptide(L)'
;MKHVFRLAILGLATSLINCTDAADPAPVDDDETQIDRDDGRPLTPASADAPASIVRSYLRGTVGAAADQLKVIGESTSRGVTHVRLEQVVGGLRVYNSQVKGAVSSRGELLQVIHRLAPATTVIKAQAIESDALRTALIEYGYGIEPARVRTAGNVTQFARTAEMYREPTVERVVYRDGSTLREGFLVETWSHIGNQLDHTLIGGDGKLVMAERRTNNESYNVFVEDPDKSAQTTQPGNGWLSGAQTTQNISGPNAHAYLDTDNNNAADNLAGAVAVTVGNFTATANTEVTPATVDNRAVAVQNLFYLNNVMHDRLEAVGFDNANGNFEGNDPVNAEAQDGGGLDNANFSTPADGSSPRMQMYLWSGNTPAGVVVVNSISYGVVPSAFGPALTDAGVTGPLAVVNDGVGTTSDGCEASAAGSLSGKVAIVDRGTCDFVVKVTNAQNAGAAGVIIANNVDGSASGPGGTSRRITIPSGM
;
A
#
# COMPACT_ATOMS: atom_id res chain seq x y z
N MET A 1 67.14 -20.13 5.22
CA MET A 1 66.56 -21.35 5.83
C MET A 1 65.05 -21.19 5.80
N LYS A 2 64.36 -21.80 4.82
CA LYS A 2 63.65 -23.10 4.92
C LYS A 2 62.61 -23.17 6.06
N HIS A 3 61.33 -23.01 5.65
CA HIS A 3 60.05 -23.60 6.13
C HIS A 3 59.70 -23.49 7.64
N VAL A 4 58.46 -23.43 8.08
CA VAL A 4 57.33 -24.36 7.85
C VAL A 4 56.04 -23.72 8.41
N PHE A 5 54.95 -23.80 7.64
CA PHE A 5 53.55 -23.64 8.07
C PHE A 5 53.15 -24.75 9.06
N ARG A 6 52.49 -24.43 10.18
CA ARG A 6 51.69 -25.42 10.94
C ARG A 6 50.29 -24.88 11.23
N LEU A 7 49.36 -25.47 10.48
CA LEU A 7 47.92 -25.48 10.66
C LEU A 7 47.56 -26.32 11.90
N ALA A 8 46.77 -25.78 12.82
CA ALA A 8 46.16 -26.54 13.91
C ALA A 8 44.67 -26.73 13.58
N ILE A 9 44.31 -27.94 13.20
CA ILE A 9 42.94 -28.40 13.00
C ILE A 9 42.40 -28.74 14.40
N LEU A 10 41.43 -27.96 14.89
CA LEU A 10 40.62 -28.32 16.04
C LEU A 10 39.31 -28.91 15.51
N GLY A 11 39.15 -30.23 15.65
CA GLY A 11 37.92 -30.93 15.30
C GLY A 11 36.80 -30.53 16.24
N LEU A 12 35.80 -29.83 15.72
CA LEU A 12 34.48 -29.75 16.34
C LEU A 12 33.63 -30.92 15.84
N ALA A 13 33.18 -31.74 16.78
CA ALA A 13 32.21 -32.78 16.52
C ALA A 13 30.92 -32.16 15.97
N THR A 14 30.49 -32.61 14.81
CA THR A 14 29.18 -32.31 14.23
C THR A 14 28.10 -33.01 15.04
N SER A 15 27.51 -32.29 16.00
CA SER A 15 26.16 -32.61 16.46
C SER A 15 25.19 -32.19 15.35
N LEU A 16 24.62 -33.17 14.65
CA LEU A 16 23.44 -32.99 13.81
C LEU A 16 22.29 -32.54 14.71
N ILE A 17 22.11 -31.22 14.83
CA ILE A 17 20.87 -30.65 15.32
C ILE A 17 19.93 -30.73 14.11
N ASN A 18 19.01 -31.69 14.15
CA ASN A 18 17.83 -31.62 13.30
C ASN A 18 17.05 -30.37 13.73
N CYS A 19 17.29 -29.25 13.06
CA CYS A 19 16.30 -28.17 12.99
C CYS A 19 15.12 -28.74 12.21
N THR A 20 14.15 -29.30 12.94
CA THR A 20 12.79 -29.30 12.44
C THR A 20 12.38 -27.83 12.36
N ASP A 21 12.20 -27.34 11.14
CA ASP A 21 11.55 -26.05 10.87
C ASP A 21 10.33 -25.93 11.79
N ALA A 22 10.33 -24.93 12.66
CA ALA A 22 9.09 -24.45 13.22
C ALA A 22 8.35 -23.84 12.03
N ALA A 23 7.35 -24.54 11.52
CA ALA A 23 6.41 -23.97 10.58
C ALA A 23 5.96 -22.61 11.10
N ASP A 24 5.90 -21.60 10.23
CA ASP A 24 5.25 -20.34 10.57
C ASP A 24 3.91 -20.66 11.24
N PRO A 25 3.59 -20.03 12.38
CA PRO A 25 2.30 -20.24 13.01
C PRO A 25 1.24 -19.88 11.95
N ALA A 26 0.40 -20.86 11.60
CA ALA A 26 -0.79 -20.62 10.80
C ALA A 26 -1.55 -19.41 11.39
N PRO A 27 -2.22 -18.58 10.57
CA PRO A 27 -3.05 -17.50 11.08
C PRO A 27 -3.95 -18.04 12.18
N VAL A 28 -3.77 -17.48 13.38
CA VAL A 28 -4.37 -17.99 14.62
C VAL A 28 -5.90 -17.84 14.59
N ASP A 29 -6.45 -17.15 13.58
CA ASP A 29 -7.80 -16.60 13.59
C ASP A 29 -8.46 -16.54 12.19
N ASP A 30 -8.58 -17.69 11.51
CA ASP A 30 -9.17 -17.82 10.15
C ASP A 30 -10.71 -17.70 10.05
N ASP A 31 -11.44 -17.53 11.17
CA ASP A 31 -12.90 -17.38 11.10
C ASP A 31 -13.29 -15.91 10.90
N GLU A 32 -13.85 -15.62 9.73
CA GLU A 32 -14.44 -14.32 9.41
C GLU A 32 -15.59 -13.96 10.37
N THR A 33 -15.73 -12.67 10.67
CA THR A 33 -16.91 -12.17 11.41
C THR A 33 -18.17 -12.43 10.59
N GLN A 34 -19.14 -13.12 11.19
CA GLN A 34 -20.40 -13.44 10.53
C GLN A 34 -21.43 -12.33 10.73
N ILE A 35 -22.22 -12.08 9.70
CA ILE A 35 -23.30 -11.09 9.71
C ILE A 35 -24.58 -11.77 9.26
N ASP A 36 -25.48 -12.01 10.21
CA ASP A 36 -26.81 -12.52 9.92
C ASP A 36 -27.76 -11.33 9.76
N ARG A 37 -28.39 -11.23 8.58
CA ARG A 37 -29.45 -10.28 8.25
C ARG A 37 -30.32 -10.83 7.13
N ASP A 38 -31.59 -10.43 7.10
CA ASP A 38 -32.50 -10.70 5.97
C ASP A 38 -33.03 -9.36 5.45
N ASP A 39 -32.91 -9.14 4.13
CA ASP A 39 -33.17 -7.84 3.53
C ASP A 39 -34.66 -7.46 3.68
N GLY A 40 -34.92 -6.54 4.60
CA GLY A 40 -36.25 -6.01 4.89
C GLY A 40 -37.12 -6.90 5.79
N ARG A 41 -36.57 -7.96 6.40
CA ARG A 41 -37.30 -8.85 7.32
C ARG A 41 -36.51 -9.12 8.60
N PRO A 42 -37.19 -9.23 9.77
CA PRO A 42 -36.52 -9.67 10.98
C PRO A 42 -36.10 -11.15 10.92
N LEU A 43 -34.97 -11.46 11.53
CA LEU A 43 -34.42 -12.81 11.72
C LEU A 43 -35.27 -13.67 12.67
N THR A 44 -36.03 -13.04 13.56
CA THR A 44 -36.92 -13.72 14.50
C THR A 44 -38.32 -13.08 14.49
N PRO A 45 -39.37 -13.85 14.83
CA PRO A 45 -40.65 -13.27 15.23
C PRO A 45 -40.50 -12.31 16.42
N ALA A 46 -41.54 -11.51 16.65
CA ALA A 46 -41.65 -10.64 17.82
C ALA A 46 -41.64 -11.47 19.11
N SER A 47 -40.88 -11.02 20.11
CA SER A 47 -40.78 -11.63 21.43
C SER A 47 -40.93 -10.58 22.54
N ALA A 48 -41.42 -11.00 23.70
CA ALA A 48 -41.45 -10.19 24.91
C ALA A 48 -40.18 -10.35 25.78
N ASP A 49 -39.25 -11.21 25.36
CA ASP A 49 -38.00 -11.47 26.07
C ASP A 49 -37.07 -10.24 26.06
N ALA A 50 -36.15 -10.20 27.01
CA ALA A 50 -35.10 -9.19 27.01
C ALA A 50 -34.27 -9.26 25.72
N PRO A 51 -33.84 -8.12 25.14
CA PRO A 51 -33.07 -8.08 23.89
C PRO A 51 -31.85 -9.02 23.88
N ALA A 52 -31.06 -9.07 24.95
CA ALA A 52 -29.94 -10.00 25.05
C ALA A 52 -30.36 -11.49 25.05
N SER A 53 -31.52 -11.82 25.63
CA SER A 53 -32.05 -13.18 25.61
C SER A 53 -32.50 -13.58 24.20
N ILE A 54 -33.09 -12.65 23.44
CA ILE A 54 -33.46 -12.87 22.03
C ILE A 54 -32.21 -13.18 21.20
N VAL A 55 -31.15 -12.38 21.34
CA VAL A 55 -29.87 -12.59 20.64
C VAL A 55 -29.25 -13.94 20.99
N ARG A 56 -29.18 -14.30 22.28
CA ARG A 56 -28.64 -15.60 22.71
C ARG A 56 -29.48 -16.77 22.19
N SER A 57 -30.80 -16.65 22.21
CA SER A 57 -31.71 -17.70 21.74
C SER A 57 -31.53 -17.97 20.25
N TYR A 58 -31.45 -16.90 19.44
CA TYR A 58 -31.13 -17.00 18.02
C TYR A 58 -29.77 -17.66 17.79
N LEU A 59 -28.72 -17.16 18.44
CA LEU A 59 -27.37 -17.69 18.31
C LEU A 59 -27.24 -19.14 18.78
N ARG A 60 -28.06 -19.61 19.73
CA ARG A 60 -28.05 -21.03 20.13
C ARG A 60 -28.41 -21.96 18.97
N GLY A 61 -29.25 -21.50 18.03
CA GLY A 61 -29.55 -22.24 16.80
C GLY A 61 -28.38 -22.28 15.81
N THR A 62 -27.51 -21.27 15.82
CA THR A 62 -26.41 -21.10 14.85
C THR A 62 -25.08 -21.66 15.37
N VAL A 63 -24.72 -21.35 16.62
CA VAL A 63 -23.41 -21.67 17.23
C VAL A 63 -23.51 -22.62 18.43
N GLY A 64 -24.70 -23.16 18.71
CA GLY A 64 -24.91 -24.15 19.76
C GLY A 64 -24.59 -23.63 21.16
N ALA A 65 -23.88 -24.44 21.95
CA ALA A 65 -23.57 -24.17 23.36
C ALA A 65 -22.69 -22.93 23.59
N ALA A 66 -22.00 -22.42 22.56
CA ALA A 66 -21.23 -21.18 22.66
C ALA A 66 -22.13 -19.97 23.01
N ALA A 67 -23.41 -20.00 22.64
CA ALA A 67 -24.37 -18.95 22.97
C ALA A 67 -24.62 -18.84 24.49
N ASP A 68 -24.43 -19.91 25.25
CA ASP A 68 -24.59 -19.94 26.71
C ASP A 68 -23.42 -19.31 27.45
N GLN A 69 -22.30 -19.07 26.73
CA GLN A 69 -21.09 -18.46 27.25
C GLN A 69 -21.05 -16.94 27.04
N LEU A 70 -22.15 -16.34 26.55
CA LEU A 70 -22.21 -14.92 26.23
C LEU A 70 -22.57 -14.08 27.45
N LYS A 71 -21.77 -13.06 27.74
CA LYS A 71 -22.00 -12.06 28.78
C LYS A 71 -22.33 -10.71 28.15
N VAL A 72 -23.38 -10.05 28.67
CA VAL A 72 -23.74 -8.70 28.22
C VAL A 72 -22.69 -7.71 28.73
N ILE A 73 -22.13 -6.91 27.82
CA ILE A 73 -21.14 -5.85 28.11
C ILE A 73 -21.68 -4.45 27.82
N GLY A 74 -22.82 -4.34 27.16
CA GLY A 74 -23.50 -3.06 27.01
C GLY A 74 -24.81 -3.17 26.23
N GLU A 75 -25.74 -2.31 26.59
CA GLU A 75 -27.01 -2.15 25.88
C GLU A 75 -27.28 -0.67 25.68
N SER A 76 -27.77 -0.30 24.50
CA SER A 76 -28.22 1.06 24.21
C SER A 76 -29.44 1.03 23.32
N THR A 77 -30.36 1.97 23.51
CA THR A 77 -31.57 2.08 22.69
C THR A 77 -31.60 3.42 21.99
N SER A 78 -31.83 3.39 20.68
CA SER A 78 -31.95 4.59 19.85
C SER A 78 -32.94 4.34 18.72
N ARG A 79 -33.81 5.33 18.43
CA ARG A 79 -34.80 5.27 17.33
C ARG A 79 -35.64 3.99 17.29
N GLY A 80 -36.01 3.46 18.46
CA GLY A 80 -36.84 2.25 18.57
C GLY A 80 -36.11 0.93 18.29
N VAL A 81 -34.77 0.94 18.28
CA VAL A 81 -33.92 -0.26 18.18
C VAL A 81 -33.01 -0.32 19.40
N THR A 82 -32.98 -1.48 20.06
CA THR A 82 -32.03 -1.78 21.13
C THR A 82 -30.84 -2.53 20.55
N HIS A 83 -29.65 -1.94 20.69
CA HIS A 83 -28.38 -2.56 20.35
C HIS A 83 -27.79 -3.22 21.59
N VAL A 84 -27.54 -4.52 21.51
CA VAL A 84 -26.94 -5.33 22.56
C VAL A 84 -25.52 -5.71 22.14
N ARG A 85 -24.55 -5.53 23.04
CA ARG A 85 -23.18 -6.01 22.88
C ARG A 85 -22.92 -7.12 23.90
N LEU A 86 -22.45 -8.26 23.41
CA LEU A 86 -22.04 -9.38 24.24
C LEU A 86 -20.60 -9.82 23.90
N GLU A 87 -19.91 -10.35 24.90
CA GLU A 87 -18.61 -11.01 24.78
C GLU A 87 -18.74 -12.48 25.16
N GLN A 88 -17.93 -13.36 24.58
CA GLN A 88 -17.86 -14.75 25.01
C GLN A 88 -16.91 -14.89 26.19
N VAL A 89 -17.32 -15.63 27.22
CA VAL A 89 -16.52 -15.91 28.41
C VAL A 89 -16.43 -17.41 28.62
N VAL A 90 -15.22 -17.95 28.58
CA VAL A 90 -14.94 -19.38 28.77
C VAL A 90 -14.00 -19.54 29.95
N GLY A 91 -14.39 -20.35 30.94
CA GLY A 91 -13.57 -20.56 32.14
C GLY A 91 -13.31 -19.30 32.96
N GLY A 92 -14.19 -18.29 32.87
CA GLY A 92 -14.06 -17.01 33.57
C GLY A 92 -13.18 -15.98 32.85
N LEU A 93 -12.62 -16.32 31.69
CA LEU A 93 -11.79 -15.44 30.87
C LEU A 93 -12.56 -15.05 29.60
N ARG A 94 -12.42 -13.80 29.16
CA ARG A 94 -13.00 -13.40 27.87
C ARG A 94 -12.26 -14.09 26.73
N VAL A 95 -12.99 -14.44 25.69
CA VAL A 95 -12.39 -14.93 24.45
C VAL A 95 -11.91 -13.73 23.64
N TYR A 96 -10.61 -13.63 23.43
CA TYR A 96 -9.95 -12.63 22.60
C TYR A 96 -10.57 -12.59 21.20
N ASN A 97 -10.78 -11.40 20.66
CA ASN A 97 -11.47 -11.14 19.38
C ASN A 97 -12.91 -11.68 19.24
N SER A 98 -13.50 -12.28 20.29
CA SER A 98 -14.93 -12.62 20.25
C SER A 98 -15.77 -11.34 20.32
N GLN A 99 -16.83 -11.29 19.52
CA GLN A 99 -17.77 -10.18 19.53
C GLN A 99 -19.17 -10.65 19.18
N VAL A 100 -20.18 -10.09 19.83
CA VAL A 100 -21.57 -10.19 19.41
C VAL A 100 -22.23 -8.83 19.50
N LYS A 101 -22.88 -8.41 18.41
CA LYS A 101 -23.70 -7.20 18.35
C LYS A 101 -25.06 -7.57 17.77
N GLY A 102 -26.11 -7.46 18.57
CA GLY A 102 -27.49 -7.69 18.12
C GLY A 102 -28.28 -6.39 18.03
N ALA A 103 -29.13 -6.25 17.02
CA ALA A 103 -30.09 -5.16 16.89
C ALA A 103 -31.51 -5.71 17.02
N VAL A 104 -32.25 -5.27 18.03
CA VAL A 104 -33.60 -5.75 18.34
C VAL A 104 -34.60 -4.61 18.21
N SER A 105 -35.68 -4.82 17.48
CA SER A 105 -36.73 -3.82 17.29
C SER A 105 -37.51 -3.56 18.59
N SER A 106 -38.26 -2.46 18.64
CA SER A 106 -39.17 -2.16 19.76
C SER A 106 -40.29 -3.20 19.95
N ARG A 107 -40.52 -4.06 18.96
CA ARG A 107 -41.44 -5.20 19.03
C ARG A 107 -40.75 -6.50 19.48
N GLY A 108 -39.47 -6.45 19.82
CA GLY A 108 -38.68 -7.62 20.23
C GLY A 108 -38.37 -8.56 19.07
N GLU A 109 -38.22 -8.04 17.86
CA GLU A 109 -37.80 -8.81 16.68
C GLU A 109 -36.29 -8.60 16.48
N LEU A 110 -35.52 -9.67 16.29
CA LEU A 110 -34.10 -9.55 15.95
C LEU A 110 -33.97 -9.10 14.49
N LEU A 111 -33.34 -7.96 14.25
CA LEU A 111 -33.16 -7.38 12.92
C LEU A 111 -31.85 -7.80 12.27
N GLN A 112 -30.79 -7.85 13.08
CA GLN A 112 -29.44 -8.19 12.65
C GLN A 112 -28.65 -8.74 13.84
N VAL A 113 -27.77 -9.69 13.59
CA VAL A 113 -26.70 -10.03 14.53
C VAL A 113 -25.37 -10.14 13.80
N ILE A 114 -24.35 -9.50 14.36
CA ILE A 114 -22.94 -9.64 13.95
C ILE A 114 -22.26 -10.45 15.04
N HIS A 115 -21.65 -11.56 14.69
CA HIS A 115 -21.01 -12.42 15.67
C HIS A 115 -19.69 -13.02 15.19
N ARG A 116 -18.78 -13.19 16.14
CA ARG A 116 -17.55 -13.96 16.02
C ARG A 116 -17.35 -14.68 17.33
N LEU A 117 -17.47 -15.99 17.31
CA LEU A 117 -17.47 -16.84 18.50
C LEU A 117 -16.57 -18.03 18.28
N ALA A 118 -15.89 -18.45 19.34
CA ALA A 118 -15.08 -19.64 19.34
C ALA A 118 -15.94 -20.85 19.77
N PRO A 119 -15.62 -22.07 19.32
CA PRO A 119 -16.39 -23.26 19.67
C PRO A 119 -16.34 -23.52 21.17
N ALA A 120 -17.40 -24.10 21.73
CA ALA A 120 -17.47 -24.44 23.14
C ALA A 120 -16.67 -25.73 23.46
N THR A 121 -15.34 -25.64 23.48
CA THR A 121 -14.43 -26.75 23.74
C THR A 121 -13.69 -26.61 25.07
N THR A 122 -12.92 -27.63 25.45
CA THR A 122 -11.98 -27.54 26.58
C THR A 122 -10.90 -26.50 26.30
N VAL A 123 -10.52 -25.76 27.34
CA VAL A 123 -9.45 -24.75 27.30
C VAL A 123 -8.15 -25.34 27.85
N ILE A 124 -7.07 -25.26 27.08
CA ILE A 124 -5.72 -25.56 27.55
C ILE A 124 -5.23 -24.40 28.42
N LYS A 125 -4.84 -24.71 29.66
CA LYS A 125 -4.41 -23.71 30.65
C LYS A 125 -3.01 -23.15 30.33
N ALA A 126 -2.79 -21.90 30.71
CA ALA A 126 -1.50 -21.25 30.56
C ALA A 126 -0.48 -21.83 31.56
N GLN A 127 0.77 -21.97 31.11
CA GLN A 127 1.94 -22.35 31.92
C GLN A 127 2.77 -21.12 32.32
N ALA A 128 2.83 -20.12 31.44
CA ALA A 128 3.47 -18.83 31.69
C ALA A 128 2.65 -17.96 32.66
N ILE A 129 3.28 -16.91 33.17
CA ILE A 129 2.63 -15.88 33.99
C ILE A 129 2.63 -14.53 33.28
N GLU A 130 1.90 -13.56 33.83
CA GLU A 130 1.72 -12.23 33.22
C GLU A 130 3.05 -11.48 33.04
N SER A 131 4.03 -11.73 33.91
CA SER A 131 5.37 -11.14 33.81
C SER A 131 6.14 -11.68 32.59
N ASP A 132 6.03 -12.97 32.31
CA ASP A 132 6.67 -13.57 31.12
C ASP A 132 6.04 -13.04 29.83
N ALA A 133 4.71 -12.86 29.84
CA ALA A 133 4.00 -12.27 28.72
C ALA A 133 4.41 -10.82 28.46
N LEU A 134 4.47 -9.99 29.52
CA LEU A 134 4.93 -8.61 29.37
C LEU A 134 6.36 -8.55 28.86
N ARG A 135 7.27 -9.35 29.42
CA ARG A 135 8.66 -9.40 28.96
C ARG A 135 8.76 -9.72 27.47
N THR A 136 7.99 -10.69 27.00
CA THR A 136 7.97 -11.08 25.58
C THR A 136 7.48 -9.95 24.69
N ALA A 137 6.38 -9.27 25.08
CA ALA A 137 5.86 -8.13 24.32
C ALA A 137 6.82 -6.91 24.32
N LEU A 138 7.53 -6.67 25.42
CA LEU A 138 8.53 -5.59 25.46
C LEU A 138 9.73 -5.90 24.55
N ILE A 139 10.21 -7.14 24.53
CA ILE A 139 11.29 -7.59 23.63
C ILE A 139 10.89 -7.42 22.17
N GLU A 140 9.66 -7.79 21.81
CA GLU A 140 9.12 -7.66 20.45
C GLU A 140 9.26 -6.24 19.89
N TYR A 141 9.01 -5.22 20.72
CA TYR A 141 9.08 -3.82 20.30
C TYR A 141 10.37 -3.10 20.70
N GLY A 142 11.36 -3.83 21.25
CA GLY A 142 12.61 -3.24 21.73
C GLY A 142 12.43 -2.29 22.92
N TYR A 143 11.34 -2.42 23.67
CA TYR A 143 11.09 -1.68 24.90
C TYR A 143 11.91 -2.32 26.03
N GLY A 144 12.64 -1.48 26.79
CA GLY A 144 13.69 -1.91 27.72
C GLY A 144 13.22 -2.66 28.98
N ILE A 145 13.60 -2.16 30.16
CA ILE A 145 13.54 -2.87 31.45
C ILE A 145 12.11 -3.36 31.78
N GLU A 146 11.99 -4.63 32.19
CA GLU A 146 10.72 -5.20 32.64
C GLU A 146 10.21 -4.48 33.90
N PRO A 147 9.03 -3.85 33.83
CA PRO A 147 8.48 -3.12 34.97
C PRO A 147 7.97 -4.06 36.05
N ALA A 148 8.04 -3.60 37.31
CA ALA A 148 7.53 -4.35 38.44
C ALA A 148 5.99 -4.47 38.41
N ARG A 149 5.45 -5.61 38.82
CA ARG A 149 4.00 -5.78 39.01
C ARG A 149 3.49 -4.82 40.08
N VAL A 150 2.40 -4.11 39.79
CA VAL A 150 1.76 -3.16 40.72
C VAL A 150 0.54 -3.78 41.40
N ARG A 151 -0.43 -4.24 40.60
CA ARG A 151 -1.67 -4.85 41.13
C ARG A 151 -2.33 -5.77 40.11
N THR A 152 -3.19 -6.66 40.60
CA THR A 152 -4.11 -7.44 39.75
C THR A 152 -5.54 -7.14 40.16
N ALA A 153 -6.39 -6.83 39.18
CA ALA A 153 -7.82 -6.61 39.34
C ALA A 153 -8.59 -7.49 38.34
N GLY A 154 -9.29 -8.51 38.86
CA GLY A 154 -9.89 -9.54 38.01
C GLY A 154 -8.83 -10.26 37.20
N ASN A 155 -8.99 -10.29 35.88
CA ASN A 155 -8.06 -10.94 34.95
C ASN A 155 -6.94 -10.00 34.46
N VAL A 156 -6.94 -8.74 34.86
CA VAL A 156 -5.97 -7.73 34.39
C VAL A 156 -4.92 -7.47 35.46
N THR A 157 -3.66 -7.69 35.11
CA THR A 157 -2.50 -7.29 35.89
C THR A 157 -1.91 -5.99 35.34
N GLN A 158 -1.72 -5.01 36.20
CA GLN A 158 -1.09 -3.73 35.89
C GLN A 158 0.36 -3.73 36.39
N PHE A 159 1.25 -3.17 35.59
CA PHE A 159 2.68 -3.06 35.88
C PHE A 159 3.10 -1.60 36.04
N ALA A 160 4.25 -1.36 36.64
CA ALA A 160 4.76 -0.01 36.87
C ALA A 160 5.01 0.69 35.54
N ARG A 161 4.65 1.96 35.45
CA ARG A 161 4.98 2.79 34.28
C ARG A 161 6.50 3.01 34.22
N THR A 162 7.13 2.70 33.10
CA THR A 162 8.53 3.05 32.83
C THR A 162 8.62 4.47 32.23
N ALA A 163 9.83 4.97 31.96
CA ALA A 163 10.00 6.31 31.38
C ALA A 163 9.50 6.38 29.92
N GLU A 164 9.48 5.24 29.24
CA GLU A 164 9.11 5.09 27.83
C GLU A 164 7.59 5.03 27.63
N MET A 165 6.79 4.89 28.69
CA MET A 165 5.36 4.58 28.58
C MET A 165 4.46 5.75 29.00
N TYR A 166 3.44 6.07 28.19
CA TYR A 166 2.39 7.05 28.51
C TYR A 166 1.61 6.68 29.77
N ARG A 167 1.29 5.38 29.91
CA ARG A 167 0.55 4.81 31.05
C ARG A 167 1.15 3.48 31.48
N GLU A 168 0.73 3.00 32.64
CA GLU A 168 1.08 1.67 33.12
C GLU A 168 0.70 0.58 32.10
N PRO A 169 1.65 -0.29 31.70
CA PRO A 169 1.32 -1.47 30.89
C PRO A 169 0.32 -2.38 31.60
N THR A 170 -0.52 -3.04 30.81
CA THR A 170 -1.47 -4.02 31.34
C THR A 170 -1.33 -5.36 30.65
N VAL A 171 -1.60 -6.43 31.39
CA VAL A 171 -1.62 -7.81 30.90
C VAL A 171 -2.92 -8.44 31.35
N GLU A 172 -3.80 -8.73 30.41
CA GLU A 172 -5.07 -9.41 30.68
C GLU A 172 -4.97 -10.90 30.34
N ARG A 173 -5.33 -11.77 31.27
CA ARG A 173 -5.58 -13.19 30.96
C ARG A 173 -6.81 -13.32 30.08
N VAL A 174 -6.62 -13.92 28.91
CA VAL A 174 -7.67 -14.15 27.91
C VAL A 174 -7.68 -15.62 27.49
N VAL A 175 -8.77 -16.05 26.88
CA VAL A 175 -8.78 -17.27 26.05
C VAL A 175 -8.65 -16.84 24.60
N TYR A 176 -7.85 -17.52 23.81
CA TYR A 176 -7.81 -17.33 22.36
C TYR A 176 -8.00 -18.69 21.68
N ARG A 177 -8.40 -18.63 20.41
CA ARG A 177 -8.55 -19.81 19.57
C ARG A 177 -7.24 -20.04 18.83
N ASP A 178 -6.82 -21.30 18.76
CA ASP A 178 -5.69 -21.79 17.98
C ASP A 178 -6.19 -23.00 17.19
N GLY A 179 -6.54 -22.77 15.91
CA GLY A 179 -7.25 -23.74 15.08
C GLY A 179 -8.60 -24.14 15.70
N SER A 180 -8.79 -25.42 16.03
CA SER A 180 -10.01 -25.91 16.70
C SER A 180 -9.91 -25.92 18.23
N THR A 181 -8.80 -25.43 18.79
CA THR A 181 -8.48 -25.54 20.21
C THR A 181 -8.62 -24.19 20.89
N LEU A 182 -9.13 -24.17 22.13
CA LEU A 182 -9.07 -22.98 22.98
C LEU A 182 -7.87 -23.06 23.91
N ARG A 183 -7.13 -21.95 24.03
CA ARG A 183 -5.98 -21.83 24.91
C ARG A 183 -6.10 -20.58 25.76
N GLU A 184 -5.64 -20.64 27.00
CA GLU A 184 -5.36 -19.43 27.75
C GLU A 184 -4.11 -18.76 27.20
N GLY A 185 -4.11 -17.43 27.23
CA GLY A 185 -3.00 -16.58 26.88
C GLY A 185 -3.14 -15.23 27.57
N PHE A 186 -2.40 -14.25 27.07
CA PHE A 186 -2.28 -12.94 27.66
C PHE A 186 -2.40 -11.88 26.58
N LEU A 187 -3.36 -10.96 26.70
CA LEU A 187 -3.34 -9.73 25.93
C LEU A 187 -2.52 -8.70 26.68
N VAL A 188 -1.38 -8.33 26.12
CA VAL A 188 -0.51 -7.27 26.63
C VAL A 188 -0.87 -5.97 25.93
N GLU A 189 -1.07 -4.91 26.70
CA GLU A 189 -1.25 -3.56 26.20
C GLU A 189 -0.09 -2.68 26.68
N THR A 190 0.66 -2.11 25.72
CA THR A 190 1.70 -1.10 25.96
C THR A 190 1.33 0.17 25.23
N TRP A 191 1.65 1.34 25.81
CA TRP A 191 1.48 2.62 25.12
C TRP A 191 2.75 3.46 25.29
N SER A 192 3.58 3.46 24.25
CA SER A 192 4.90 4.08 24.26
C SER A 192 4.88 5.55 23.84
N HIS A 193 5.68 6.36 24.52
CA HIS A 193 6.06 7.72 24.11
C HIS A 193 6.87 7.71 22.81
N ILE A 194 7.53 6.60 22.50
CA ILE A 194 8.21 6.40 21.23
C ILE A 194 7.12 6.21 20.18
N GLY A 195 6.94 7.22 19.31
CA GLY A 195 5.97 7.17 18.22
C GLY A 195 4.50 7.32 18.60
N ASN A 196 4.16 7.56 19.88
CA ASN A 196 2.77 7.52 20.37
C ASN A 196 2.07 6.20 20.02
N GLN A 197 2.79 5.11 20.24
CA GLN A 197 2.45 3.78 19.78
C GLN A 197 1.69 3.01 20.87
N LEU A 198 0.42 2.70 20.62
CA LEU A 198 -0.40 1.79 21.42
C LEU A 198 -0.30 0.42 20.77
N ASP A 199 0.10 -0.60 21.52
CA ASP A 199 0.26 -1.96 21.02
C ASP A 199 -0.63 -2.91 21.80
N HIS A 200 -1.25 -3.83 21.05
CA HIS A 200 -1.97 -4.98 21.57
C HIS A 200 -1.23 -6.24 21.13
N THR A 201 -0.58 -6.94 22.06
CA THR A 201 0.19 -8.15 21.78
C THR A 201 -0.47 -9.35 22.44
N LEU A 202 -0.87 -10.33 21.64
CA LEU A 202 -1.34 -11.62 22.15
C LEU A 202 -0.13 -12.53 22.37
N ILE A 203 0.04 -12.97 23.62
CA ILE A 203 1.06 -13.94 24.02
C ILE A 203 0.38 -15.25 24.42
N GLY A 204 0.90 -16.36 23.94
CA GLY A 204 0.39 -17.70 24.23
C GLY A 204 0.58 -18.08 25.69
N GLY A 205 -0.18 -19.07 26.15
CA GLY A 205 -0.03 -19.63 27.49
C GLY A 205 1.33 -20.29 27.73
N ASP A 206 2.11 -20.55 26.69
CA ASP A 206 3.51 -21.00 26.74
C ASP A 206 4.53 -19.85 26.79
N GLY A 207 4.06 -18.60 26.77
CA GLY A 207 4.88 -17.39 26.83
C GLY A 207 5.41 -16.92 25.47
N LYS A 208 5.01 -17.55 24.35
CA LYS A 208 5.47 -17.14 23.01
C LYS A 208 4.56 -16.10 22.37
N LEU A 209 5.13 -15.26 21.52
CA LEU A 209 4.36 -14.35 20.68
C LEU A 209 3.38 -15.14 19.81
N VAL A 210 2.11 -14.76 19.86
CA VAL A 210 1.04 -15.32 19.02
C VAL A 210 0.62 -14.29 17.96
N MET A 211 0.48 -13.03 18.36
CA MET A 211 0.11 -11.93 17.46
C MET A 211 0.58 -10.59 18.03
N ALA A 212 0.99 -9.66 17.18
CA ALA A 212 1.32 -8.28 17.53
C ALA A 212 0.49 -7.31 16.67
N GLU A 213 -0.16 -6.33 17.28
CA GLU A 213 -1.00 -5.35 16.58
C GLU A 213 -0.74 -3.92 17.09
N ARG A 214 -0.44 -3.00 16.16
CA ARG A 214 -0.26 -1.57 16.42
C ARG A 214 -1.58 -0.81 16.28
N ARG A 215 -2.06 -0.20 17.36
CA ARG A 215 -3.41 0.40 17.53
C ARG A 215 -3.45 1.93 17.42
N THR A 216 -2.33 2.62 17.59
CA THR A 216 -2.19 4.01 17.14
C THR A 216 -1.11 4.08 16.08
N ASN A 217 -1.54 4.40 14.85
CA ASN A 217 -0.68 4.96 13.83
C ASN A 217 -1.24 6.34 13.48
N ASN A 218 -0.42 7.38 13.58
CA ASN A 218 -0.80 8.76 13.25
C ASN A 218 -0.36 9.17 11.83
N GLU A 219 0.15 8.22 11.06
CA GLU A 219 0.59 8.48 9.69
C GLU A 219 -0.60 8.75 8.77
N SER A 220 -0.52 9.84 8.01
CA SER A 220 -1.46 10.12 6.93
C SER A 220 -0.73 10.71 5.72
N TYR A 221 -1.16 10.33 4.53
CA TYR A 221 -0.53 10.72 3.27
C TYR A 221 -1.60 11.26 2.32
N ASN A 222 -1.46 12.52 1.90
CA ASN A 222 -2.30 13.08 0.84
C ASN A 222 -1.71 12.69 -0.52
N VAL A 223 -2.28 11.67 -1.16
CA VAL A 223 -1.66 10.97 -2.29
C VAL A 223 -2.63 10.72 -3.43
N PHE A 224 -2.06 10.61 -4.62
CA PHE A 224 -2.66 10.02 -5.80
C PHE A 224 -2.54 8.48 -5.67
N VAL A 225 -3.67 7.83 -5.39
CA VAL A 225 -3.78 6.35 -5.35
C VAL A 225 -3.86 5.72 -6.74
N GLU A 226 -4.37 6.50 -7.68
CA GLU A 226 -4.29 6.26 -9.11
C GLU A 226 -3.62 7.47 -9.78
N ASP A 227 -3.43 7.39 -11.09
CA ASP A 227 -2.92 8.47 -11.93
C ASP A 227 -3.67 9.82 -11.70
N PRO A 228 -2.95 10.97 -11.65
CA PRO A 228 -3.53 12.28 -11.39
C PRO A 228 -4.54 12.78 -12.45
N ASP A 229 -4.54 12.23 -13.67
CA ASP A 229 -5.55 12.57 -14.68
C ASP A 229 -6.87 11.79 -14.44
N LYS A 230 -6.84 10.74 -13.61
CA LYS A 230 -8.01 9.92 -13.27
C LYS A 230 -8.66 10.32 -11.95
N SER A 231 -7.87 10.71 -10.96
CA SER A 231 -8.37 10.99 -9.62
C SER A 231 -7.58 12.09 -8.92
N ALA A 232 -8.28 12.87 -8.09
CA ALA A 232 -7.64 13.85 -7.21
C ALA A 232 -6.88 13.16 -6.06
N GLN A 233 -5.98 13.90 -5.40
CA GLN A 233 -5.36 13.40 -4.18
C GLN A 233 -6.41 13.08 -3.11
N THR A 234 -6.16 12.01 -2.37
CA THR A 234 -6.96 11.60 -1.22
C THR A 234 -6.05 11.34 -0.03
N THR A 235 -6.53 11.65 1.17
CA THR A 235 -5.79 11.33 2.40
C THR A 235 -5.96 9.86 2.73
N GLN A 236 -4.85 9.12 2.75
CA GLN A 236 -4.77 7.71 3.07
C GLN A 236 -4.04 7.50 4.40
N PRO A 237 -4.45 6.52 5.23
CA PRO A 237 -3.70 6.16 6.43
C PRO A 237 -2.39 5.45 6.07
N GLY A 238 -1.37 5.57 6.93
CA GLY A 238 -0.20 4.68 6.90
C GLY A 238 -0.39 3.41 7.72
N ASN A 239 0.66 2.58 7.80
CA ASN A 239 0.67 1.34 8.59
C ASN A 239 1.93 1.16 9.47
N GLY A 240 2.48 2.27 9.99
CA GLY A 240 3.64 2.25 10.90
C GLY A 240 4.95 2.20 10.13
N TRP A 241 4.99 2.85 8.97
CA TRP A 241 6.09 2.76 8.02
C TRP A 241 7.24 3.70 8.36
N LEU A 242 7.10 4.62 9.31
CA LEU A 242 8.14 5.62 9.58
C LEU A 242 9.23 5.13 10.54
N SER A 243 10.47 5.50 10.24
CA SER A 243 11.63 5.30 11.12
C SER A 243 12.59 6.50 11.05
N GLY A 244 13.07 6.95 12.22
CA GLY A 244 13.97 8.12 12.27
C GLY A 244 13.27 9.46 12.02
N ALA A 245 14.07 10.48 11.73
CA ALA A 245 13.59 11.85 11.51
C ALA A 245 13.04 12.01 10.09
N GLN A 246 11.86 12.63 9.97
CA GLN A 246 11.15 12.81 8.72
C GLN A 246 11.13 14.28 8.28
N THR A 247 11.15 14.50 6.98
CA THR A 247 10.81 15.80 6.38
C THR A 247 9.82 15.63 5.25
N THR A 248 9.26 16.73 4.76
CA THR A 248 8.36 16.74 3.61
C THR A 248 8.99 16.25 2.30
N GLN A 249 10.33 16.14 2.23
CA GLN A 249 11.10 15.79 1.02
C GLN A 249 12.11 14.65 1.24
N ASN A 250 12.11 14.04 2.43
CA ASN A 250 12.96 12.91 2.78
C ASN A 250 12.24 12.10 3.87
N ILE A 251 11.75 10.92 3.51
CA ILE A 251 10.91 10.06 4.34
C ILE A 251 11.56 8.68 4.44
N SER A 252 11.88 8.26 5.65
CA SER A 252 12.60 7.02 5.93
C SER A 252 11.73 6.05 6.72
N GLY A 253 11.83 4.76 6.37
CA GLY A 253 11.10 3.64 6.95
C GLY A 253 11.90 2.35 6.84
N PRO A 254 11.46 1.26 7.51
CA PRO A 254 12.12 -0.03 7.38
C PRO A 254 12.03 -0.60 5.96
N ASN A 255 10.97 -0.28 5.20
CA ASN A 255 10.73 -0.88 3.88
C ASN A 255 11.27 0.01 2.73
N ALA A 256 11.29 1.33 2.94
CA ALA A 256 11.64 2.29 1.91
C ALA A 256 12.24 3.58 2.51
N HIS A 257 13.16 4.18 1.76
CA HIS A 257 13.70 5.51 1.97
C HIS A 257 13.42 6.35 0.72
N ALA A 258 12.41 7.23 0.78
CA ALA A 258 12.04 8.09 -0.34
C ALA A 258 12.61 9.50 -0.17
N TYR A 259 13.29 10.01 -1.19
CA TYR A 259 13.94 11.33 -1.15
C TYR A 259 14.07 11.94 -2.55
N LEU A 260 14.34 13.24 -2.62
CA LEU A 260 14.74 13.91 -3.87
C LEU A 260 16.21 13.63 -4.19
N ASP A 261 16.51 13.34 -5.45
CA ASP A 261 17.88 13.22 -5.99
C ASP A 261 18.01 14.01 -7.31
N THR A 262 17.76 15.31 -7.25
CA THR A 262 17.71 16.15 -8.46
C THR A 262 19.09 16.40 -9.07
N ASP A 263 20.17 16.11 -8.35
CA ASP A 263 21.54 16.24 -8.82
C ASP A 263 22.20 14.90 -9.24
N ASN A 264 21.46 13.79 -9.16
CA ASN A 264 21.88 12.45 -9.59
C ASN A 264 23.15 11.97 -8.89
N ASN A 265 23.23 12.22 -7.57
CA ASN A 265 24.35 11.80 -6.74
C ASN A 265 24.03 10.54 -5.91
N ASN A 266 22.80 10.03 -5.99
CA ASN A 266 22.26 8.91 -5.22
C ASN A 266 22.25 9.14 -3.70
N ALA A 267 22.03 10.39 -3.30
CA ALA A 267 21.87 10.80 -1.91
C ALA A 267 20.75 11.83 -1.80
N ALA A 268 20.14 11.90 -0.62
CA ALA A 268 19.08 12.84 -0.38
C ALA A 268 19.54 14.29 -0.53
N ASP A 269 18.85 15.01 -1.40
CA ASP A 269 19.01 16.44 -1.59
C ASP A 269 18.77 17.21 -0.28
N ASN A 270 19.57 18.27 -0.07
CA ASN A 270 19.33 19.26 0.98
C ASN A 270 18.82 20.57 0.38
N LEU A 271 17.65 20.50 -0.25
CA LEU A 271 17.01 21.66 -0.88
C LEU A 271 16.22 22.51 0.12
N ALA A 272 16.18 23.81 -0.14
CA ALA A 272 15.37 24.73 0.66
C ALA A 272 13.87 24.37 0.55
N GLY A 273 13.16 24.44 1.68
CA GLY A 273 11.72 24.17 1.75
C GLY A 273 11.35 22.79 2.31
N ALA A 274 12.32 21.93 2.61
CA ALA A 274 12.07 20.74 3.42
C ALA A 274 11.63 21.16 4.84
N VAL A 275 10.48 20.65 5.30
CA VAL A 275 9.92 20.94 6.62
C VAL A 275 9.93 19.65 7.44
N ALA A 276 10.36 19.71 8.69
CA ALA A 276 10.33 18.57 9.60
C ALA A 276 8.88 18.11 9.87
N VAL A 277 8.64 16.80 9.77
CA VAL A 277 7.33 16.18 10.05
C VAL A 277 7.44 15.39 11.35
N THR A 278 6.79 15.86 12.41
CA THR A 278 6.93 15.28 13.77
C THR A 278 5.74 14.45 14.23
N VAL A 279 4.62 14.51 13.51
CA VAL A 279 3.35 13.83 13.87
C VAL A 279 2.87 12.84 12.81
N GLY A 280 3.69 12.56 11.78
CA GLY A 280 3.38 11.60 10.72
C GLY A 280 2.40 12.08 9.64
N ASN A 281 2.03 13.36 9.62
CA ASN A 281 1.12 13.91 8.62
C ASN A 281 1.87 14.48 7.42
N PHE A 282 1.69 13.84 6.27
CA PHE A 282 2.24 14.21 4.98
C PHE A 282 1.12 14.77 4.09
N THR A 283 0.95 16.08 4.12
CA THR A 283 -0.22 16.78 3.56
C THR A 283 0.11 17.65 2.34
N ALA A 284 1.21 17.36 1.63
CA ALA A 284 1.55 18.16 0.46
C ALA A 284 0.43 18.10 -0.59
N THR A 285 0.15 19.24 -1.22
CA THR A 285 -0.91 19.37 -2.21
C THR A 285 -0.28 19.67 -3.56
N ALA A 286 -0.65 18.88 -4.57
CA ALA A 286 -0.14 19.04 -5.92
C ALA A 286 -0.79 20.25 -6.58
N ASN A 287 0.02 20.98 -7.34
CA ASN A 287 -0.47 21.96 -8.30
C ASN A 287 0.04 21.56 -9.69
N THR A 288 -0.84 20.98 -10.50
CA THR A 288 -0.53 20.50 -11.85
C THR A 288 -0.43 21.62 -12.88
N GLU A 289 -0.76 22.86 -12.52
CA GLU A 289 -0.65 24.04 -13.39
C GLU A 289 0.73 24.69 -13.33
N VAL A 290 1.61 24.23 -12.44
CA VAL A 290 2.97 24.76 -12.26
C VAL A 290 4.02 23.67 -12.43
N THR A 291 5.27 24.09 -12.61
CA THR A 291 6.39 23.16 -12.81
C THR A 291 6.50 22.11 -11.69
N PRO A 292 6.88 20.86 -12.00
CA PRO A 292 7.18 19.85 -10.99
C PRO A 292 8.28 20.27 -10.00
N ALA A 293 9.13 21.23 -10.37
CA ALA A 293 10.26 21.68 -9.56
C ALA A 293 9.89 22.60 -8.37
N THR A 294 8.61 22.89 -8.15
CA THR A 294 8.17 23.65 -6.96
C THR A 294 8.37 22.83 -5.67
N VAL A 295 8.53 23.53 -4.54
CA VAL A 295 8.70 22.90 -3.22
C VAL A 295 7.54 21.94 -2.91
N ASP A 296 6.31 22.35 -3.19
CA ASP A 296 5.12 21.53 -2.90
C ASP A 296 5.02 20.31 -3.82
N ASN A 297 5.23 20.47 -5.14
CA ASN A 297 5.17 19.34 -6.08
C ASN A 297 6.30 18.33 -5.85
N ARG A 298 7.48 18.79 -5.42
CA ARG A 298 8.57 17.92 -4.96
C ARG A 298 8.21 17.15 -3.70
N ALA A 299 7.59 17.81 -2.74
CA ALA A 299 7.10 17.15 -1.53
C ALA A 299 6.02 16.11 -1.85
N VAL A 300 5.10 16.39 -2.78
CA VAL A 300 4.13 15.41 -3.28
C VAL A 300 4.82 14.21 -3.91
N ALA A 301 5.82 14.43 -4.78
CA ALA A 301 6.53 13.34 -5.43
C ALA A 301 7.16 12.37 -4.42
N VAL A 302 7.83 12.88 -3.38
CA VAL A 302 8.42 12.05 -2.32
C VAL A 302 7.34 11.35 -1.48
N GLN A 303 6.29 12.05 -1.06
CA GLN A 303 5.23 11.50 -0.21
C GLN A 303 4.44 10.39 -0.92
N ASN A 304 4.12 10.59 -2.19
CA ASN A 304 3.43 9.59 -3.01
C ASN A 304 4.30 8.36 -3.26
N LEU A 305 5.60 8.58 -3.53
CA LEU A 305 6.55 7.50 -3.78
C LEU A 305 6.76 6.64 -2.53
N PHE A 306 6.90 7.25 -1.37
CA PHE A 306 6.98 6.56 -0.08
C PHE A 306 5.73 5.72 0.18
N TYR A 307 4.55 6.31 0.01
CA TYR A 307 3.27 5.64 0.23
C TYR A 307 3.11 4.41 -0.68
N LEU A 308 3.35 4.57 -1.99
CA LEU A 308 3.15 3.47 -2.94
C LEU A 308 4.17 2.34 -2.77
N ASN A 309 5.42 2.64 -2.43
CA ASN A 309 6.42 1.61 -2.11
C ASN A 309 5.97 0.77 -0.92
N ASN A 310 5.47 1.40 0.16
CA ASN A 310 5.02 0.67 1.33
C ASN A 310 3.70 -0.10 1.10
N VAL A 311 2.75 0.45 0.33
CA VAL A 311 1.54 -0.31 -0.07
C VAL A 311 1.92 -1.55 -0.88
N MET A 312 2.92 -1.44 -1.76
CA MET A 312 3.42 -2.58 -2.52
C MET A 312 4.15 -3.58 -1.62
N HIS A 313 4.98 -3.11 -0.69
CA HIS A 313 5.63 -3.94 0.32
C HIS A 313 4.59 -4.78 1.08
N ASP A 314 3.63 -4.14 1.75
CA ASP A 314 2.64 -4.82 2.59
C ASP A 314 1.80 -5.84 1.77
N ARG A 315 1.49 -5.53 0.51
CA ARG A 315 0.77 -6.45 -0.38
C ARG A 315 1.60 -7.66 -0.78
N LEU A 316 2.90 -7.48 -1.02
CA LEU A 316 3.81 -8.54 -1.42
C LEU A 316 4.15 -9.44 -0.23
N GLU A 317 4.36 -8.84 0.95
CA GLU A 317 4.54 -9.56 2.21
C GLU A 317 3.32 -10.45 2.51
N ALA A 318 2.11 -9.92 2.39
CA ALA A 318 0.87 -10.67 2.60
C ALA A 318 0.69 -11.88 1.66
N VAL A 319 1.43 -11.95 0.55
CA VAL A 319 1.43 -13.10 -0.37
C VAL A 319 2.72 -13.90 -0.35
N GLY A 320 3.60 -13.69 0.64
CA GLY A 320 4.78 -14.51 0.93
C GLY A 320 6.12 -13.97 0.45
N PHE A 321 6.20 -12.70 0.03
CA PHE A 321 7.50 -12.03 -0.16
C PHE A 321 7.85 -11.27 1.13
N ASP A 322 8.31 -12.03 2.12
CA ASP A 322 8.70 -11.59 3.47
C ASP A 322 10.24 -11.62 3.64
N ASN A 323 10.72 -11.29 4.84
CA ASN A 323 12.16 -11.29 5.18
C ASN A 323 12.85 -12.63 4.91
N ALA A 324 12.17 -13.78 5.09
CA ALA A 324 12.76 -15.09 4.82
C ALA A 324 12.90 -15.35 3.31
N ASN A 325 12.09 -14.67 2.50
CA ASN A 325 12.05 -14.77 1.05
C ASN A 325 12.74 -13.58 0.34
N GLY A 326 13.50 -12.78 1.08
CA GLY A 326 14.32 -11.69 0.56
C GLY A 326 13.52 -10.47 0.12
N ASN A 327 12.49 -10.09 0.91
CA ASN A 327 11.84 -8.79 0.75
C ASN A 327 12.81 -7.63 1.04
N PHE A 328 12.38 -6.40 0.71
CA PHE A 328 13.18 -5.21 0.96
C PHE A 328 12.77 -4.58 2.29
N GLU A 329 13.46 -4.95 3.37
CA GLU A 329 13.10 -4.52 4.72
C GLU A 329 14.31 -4.47 5.68
N GLY A 330 14.34 -3.44 6.53
CA GLY A 330 15.31 -3.30 7.60
C GLY A 330 16.70 -2.90 7.09
N ASN A 331 17.52 -3.89 6.70
CA ASN A 331 18.90 -3.64 6.27
C ASN A 331 19.00 -3.27 4.77
N ASP A 332 17.98 -3.56 3.98
CA ASP A 332 17.92 -3.28 2.56
C ASP A 332 16.60 -2.62 2.10
N PRO A 333 16.17 -1.52 2.75
CA PRO A 333 15.02 -0.77 2.29
C PRO A 333 15.21 -0.29 0.85
N VAL A 334 14.12 -0.11 0.11
CA VAL A 334 14.16 0.49 -1.22
C VAL A 334 14.58 1.96 -1.11
N ASN A 335 15.73 2.32 -1.69
CA ASN A 335 16.09 3.71 -1.92
C ASN A 335 15.29 4.25 -3.11
N ALA A 336 14.27 5.05 -2.83
CA ALA A 336 13.32 5.54 -3.83
C ALA A 336 13.56 7.02 -4.14
N GLU A 337 14.22 7.27 -5.26
CA GLU A 337 14.66 8.58 -5.72
C GLU A 337 13.56 9.25 -6.56
N ALA A 338 13.02 10.33 -6.02
CA ALA A 338 12.00 11.16 -6.66
C ALA A 338 12.65 12.30 -7.46
N GLN A 339 12.14 12.55 -8.67
CA GLN A 339 12.66 13.57 -9.59
C GLN A 339 14.17 13.43 -9.83
N ASP A 340 14.62 12.19 -9.98
CA ASP A 340 16.03 11.89 -10.18
C ASP A 340 16.59 12.61 -11.42
N GLY A 341 17.76 13.26 -11.26
CA GLY A 341 18.39 14.07 -12.29
C GLY A 341 19.14 13.29 -13.38
N GLY A 342 19.19 11.95 -13.30
CA GLY A 342 19.94 11.06 -14.17
C GLY A 342 19.30 10.83 -15.54
N GLY A 343 18.04 11.25 -15.71
CA GLY A 343 17.33 11.10 -16.98
C GLY A 343 16.01 11.86 -17.03
N LEU A 344 15.31 11.68 -18.15
CA LEU A 344 13.93 12.08 -18.34
C LEU A 344 13.18 10.94 -19.03
N ASP A 345 11.85 10.99 -19.00
CA ASP A 345 10.96 10.15 -19.81
C ASP A 345 11.14 8.64 -19.61
N ASN A 346 11.52 8.24 -18.40
CA ASN A 346 11.72 6.85 -18.03
C ASN A 346 11.66 6.67 -16.50
N ALA A 347 11.86 5.43 -16.06
CA ALA A 347 12.19 5.09 -14.69
C ALA A 347 13.05 3.82 -14.70
N ASN A 348 13.76 3.54 -13.61
CA ASN A 348 14.46 2.26 -13.48
C ASN A 348 14.44 1.73 -12.04
N PHE A 349 14.76 0.45 -11.90
CA PHE A 349 14.89 -0.22 -10.61
C PHE A 349 16.08 -1.18 -10.66
N SER A 350 17.02 -1.03 -9.75
CA SER A 350 18.15 -1.95 -9.57
C SER A 350 17.93 -2.85 -8.37
N THR A 351 18.11 -4.16 -8.56
CA THR A 351 17.83 -5.19 -7.56
C THR A 351 19.12 -5.95 -7.26
N PRO A 352 19.98 -5.45 -6.36
CA PRO A 352 21.20 -6.15 -5.94
C PRO A 352 20.84 -7.42 -5.13
N ALA A 353 21.86 -8.15 -4.69
CA ALA A 353 21.65 -9.31 -3.81
C ALA A 353 21.04 -8.88 -2.47
N ASP A 354 20.26 -9.79 -1.89
CA ASP A 354 19.63 -9.66 -0.57
C ASP A 354 20.57 -9.09 0.51
N GLY A 355 20.05 -8.20 1.35
CA GLY A 355 20.81 -7.43 2.33
C GLY A 355 21.53 -6.20 1.76
N SER A 356 21.32 -5.85 0.49
CA SER A 356 21.74 -4.58 -0.10
C SER A 356 20.51 -3.81 -0.61
N SER A 357 20.35 -2.56 -0.20
CA SER A 357 19.21 -1.75 -0.63
C SER A 357 19.10 -1.65 -2.15
N PRO A 358 17.96 -2.04 -2.75
CA PRO A 358 17.68 -1.72 -4.14
C PRO A 358 17.47 -0.22 -4.33
N ARG A 359 17.57 0.24 -5.58
CA ARG A 359 17.37 1.65 -5.94
C ARG A 359 16.33 1.78 -7.02
N MET A 360 15.28 2.54 -6.73
CA MET A 360 14.24 2.97 -7.66
C MET A 360 14.50 4.42 -8.05
N GLN A 361 14.62 4.69 -9.35
CA GLN A 361 14.85 6.05 -9.86
C GLN A 361 13.65 6.49 -10.70
N MET A 362 12.93 7.50 -10.20
CA MET A 362 11.77 8.07 -10.87
C MET A 362 12.15 9.40 -11.52
N TYR A 363 12.19 9.43 -12.86
CA TYR A 363 12.52 10.63 -13.62
C TYR A 363 11.30 11.50 -13.88
N LEU A 364 11.55 12.78 -14.12
CA LEU A 364 10.54 13.65 -14.71
C LEU A 364 10.29 13.24 -16.16
N TRP A 365 9.03 13.35 -16.57
CA TRP A 365 8.70 13.36 -17.99
C TRP A 365 8.91 14.78 -18.51
N SER A 366 9.60 14.94 -19.64
CA SER A 366 9.79 16.23 -20.31
C SER A 366 8.45 16.89 -20.70
N GLY A 367 7.37 16.09 -20.64
CA GLY A 367 6.03 16.49 -20.99
C GLY A 367 5.89 16.57 -22.50
N ASN A 368 4.67 16.90 -22.94
CA ASN A 368 4.41 17.19 -24.34
C ASN A 368 4.65 18.68 -24.64
N THR A 369 5.80 19.23 -24.23
CA THR A 369 6.17 20.56 -24.71
C THR A 369 6.44 20.45 -26.21
N PRO A 370 5.75 21.23 -27.05
CA PRO A 370 6.01 21.25 -28.47
C PRO A 370 7.51 21.49 -28.73
N ALA A 371 8.21 20.47 -29.24
CA ALA A 371 9.61 20.59 -29.63
C ALA A 371 9.75 21.04 -31.11
N GLY A 372 8.63 21.39 -31.75
CA GLY A 372 8.56 21.99 -33.07
C GLY A 372 7.31 22.84 -33.24
N VAL A 373 7.24 23.53 -34.38
CA VAL A 373 6.07 24.33 -34.79
C VAL A 373 5.63 23.97 -36.19
N VAL A 374 4.31 23.90 -36.40
CA VAL A 374 3.69 23.92 -37.72
C VAL A 374 3.12 25.30 -37.96
N VAL A 375 3.47 25.91 -39.09
CA VAL A 375 2.97 27.24 -39.46
C VAL A 375 1.99 27.11 -40.63
N VAL A 376 0.72 27.44 -40.41
CA VAL A 376 -0.32 27.46 -41.43
C VAL A 376 -0.90 28.86 -41.53
N ASN A 377 -0.79 29.52 -42.68
CA ASN A 377 -1.30 30.89 -42.88
C ASN A 377 -0.87 31.88 -41.77
N SER A 378 0.40 31.79 -41.34
CA SER A 378 0.98 32.59 -40.24
C SER A 378 0.45 32.28 -38.83
N ILE A 379 -0.33 31.20 -38.66
CA ILE A 379 -0.73 30.66 -37.36
C ILE A 379 0.22 29.52 -36.99
N SER A 380 0.81 29.61 -35.80
CA SER A 380 1.70 28.57 -35.28
C SER A 380 0.95 27.61 -34.39
N TYR A 381 1.10 26.32 -34.66
CA TYR A 381 0.64 25.20 -33.83
C TYR A 381 1.85 24.50 -33.25
N GLY A 382 1.80 24.16 -31.97
CA GLY A 382 2.82 23.31 -31.37
C GLY A 382 2.75 21.90 -31.96
N VAL A 383 3.91 21.31 -32.24
CA VAL A 383 4.04 19.90 -32.61
C VAL A 383 4.97 19.18 -31.66
N VAL A 384 4.55 17.99 -31.24
CA VAL A 384 5.41 17.02 -30.55
C VAL A 384 5.97 16.04 -31.60
N PRO A 385 7.30 15.96 -31.77
CA PRO A 385 7.89 15.11 -32.80
C PRO A 385 7.66 13.63 -32.52
N SER A 386 7.63 12.82 -33.58
CA SER A 386 7.53 11.36 -33.47
C SER A 386 8.83 10.76 -32.92
N ALA A 387 8.73 9.65 -32.18
CA ALA A 387 9.88 8.89 -31.66
C ALA A 387 10.63 8.09 -32.76
N PHE A 388 10.18 8.19 -34.00
CA PHE A 388 10.70 7.48 -35.16
C PHE A 388 10.83 8.41 -36.38
N GLY A 389 11.62 7.98 -37.35
CA GLY A 389 11.96 8.81 -38.51
C GLY A 389 13.00 9.88 -38.19
N PRO A 390 13.27 10.78 -39.14
CA PRO A 390 14.20 11.89 -38.93
C PRO A 390 13.67 12.89 -37.89
N ALA A 391 14.57 13.40 -37.05
CA ALA A 391 14.26 14.51 -36.15
C ALA A 391 13.84 15.77 -36.93
N LEU A 392 13.00 16.60 -36.31
CA LEU A 392 12.74 17.95 -36.81
C LEU A 392 14.04 18.77 -36.75
N THR A 393 14.27 19.60 -37.76
CA THR A 393 15.45 20.48 -37.86
C THR A 393 15.00 21.90 -38.21
N ASP A 394 15.86 22.88 -37.95
CA ASP A 394 15.60 24.29 -38.28
C ASP A 394 15.39 24.54 -39.79
N ALA A 395 15.87 23.64 -40.65
CA ALA A 395 15.59 23.70 -42.08
C ALA A 395 14.09 23.51 -42.39
N GLY A 396 13.38 22.78 -41.52
CA GLY A 396 11.95 22.50 -41.63
C GLY A 396 11.55 21.72 -42.89
N VAL A 397 10.25 21.55 -43.06
CA VAL A 397 9.63 21.07 -44.31
C VAL A 397 8.56 22.07 -44.71
N THR A 398 8.67 22.60 -45.92
CA THR A 398 7.67 23.51 -46.51
C THR A 398 7.01 22.83 -47.69
N GLY A 399 5.68 22.82 -47.70
CA GLY A 399 4.89 22.29 -48.81
C GLY A 399 3.40 22.59 -48.61
N PRO A 400 2.58 22.43 -49.66
CA PRO A 400 1.14 22.55 -49.52
C PRO A 400 0.61 21.46 -48.58
N LEU A 401 -0.37 21.81 -47.75
CA LEU A 401 -1.04 20.86 -46.88
C LEU A 401 -2.05 20.04 -47.69
N ALA A 402 -2.13 18.74 -47.40
CA ALA A 402 -3.18 17.88 -47.90
C ALA A 402 -3.65 16.93 -46.81
N VAL A 403 -4.96 16.92 -46.56
CA VAL A 403 -5.60 15.89 -45.74
C VAL A 403 -5.48 14.56 -46.47
N VAL A 404 -5.07 13.52 -45.74
CA VAL A 404 -4.99 12.16 -46.30
C VAL A 404 -6.37 11.67 -46.72
N ASN A 405 -6.39 10.85 -47.77
CA ASN A 405 -7.56 10.13 -48.22
C ASN A 405 -7.10 8.74 -48.68
N ASP A 406 -7.28 7.74 -47.82
CA ASP A 406 -6.97 6.33 -48.11
C ASP A 406 -8.15 5.58 -48.74
N GLY A 407 -9.32 6.20 -48.79
CA GLY A 407 -10.52 5.68 -49.46
C GLY A 407 -11.30 4.62 -48.67
N VAL A 408 -10.96 4.37 -47.39
CA VAL A 408 -11.60 3.35 -46.56
C VAL A 408 -12.03 3.93 -45.23
N GLY A 409 -13.23 3.57 -44.75
CA GLY A 409 -13.72 3.98 -43.43
C GLY A 409 -13.61 5.48 -43.17
N THR A 410 -12.91 5.86 -42.10
CA THR A 410 -12.52 7.26 -41.84
C THR A 410 -11.34 7.61 -42.73
N THR A 411 -11.63 8.12 -43.92
CA THR A 411 -10.63 8.22 -45.00
C THR A 411 -9.38 9.07 -44.68
N SER A 412 -9.46 9.92 -43.66
CA SER A 412 -8.39 10.81 -43.22
C SER A 412 -7.44 10.20 -42.20
N ASP A 413 -7.71 8.99 -41.69
CA ASP A 413 -6.90 8.39 -40.64
C ASP A 413 -5.64 7.67 -41.17
N GLY A 414 -5.54 7.41 -42.47
CA GLY A 414 -4.33 6.89 -43.10
C GLY A 414 -3.99 5.46 -42.67
N CYS A 415 -4.98 4.70 -42.20
CA CYS A 415 -4.79 3.32 -41.79
C CYS A 415 -4.60 2.38 -42.99
N GLU A 416 -5.19 2.73 -44.13
CA GLU A 416 -5.00 2.03 -45.39
C GLU A 416 -4.01 2.75 -46.31
N ALA A 417 -3.55 2.04 -47.35
CA ALA A 417 -2.61 2.58 -48.30
C ALA A 417 -3.26 3.66 -49.17
N SER A 418 -2.81 4.91 -49.02
CA SER A 418 -3.18 6.02 -49.91
C SER A 418 -2.71 5.79 -51.34
N ALA A 419 -3.45 6.33 -52.31
CA ALA A 419 -3.09 6.22 -53.73
C ALA A 419 -1.68 6.78 -53.99
N ALA A 420 -0.86 6.03 -54.73
CA ALA A 420 0.53 6.42 -55.03
C ALA A 420 0.60 7.80 -55.70
N GLY A 421 1.46 8.67 -55.19
CA GLY A 421 1.65 10.04 -55.68
C GLY A 421 0.59 11.06 -55.24
N SER A 422 -0.47 10.66 -54.53
CA SER A 422 -1.52 11.58 -54.06
C SER A 422 -1.01 12.70 -53.14
N LEU A 423 0.11 12.45 -52.45
CA LEU A 423 0.74 13.35 -51.49
C LEU A 423 2.10 13.88 -51.96
N SER A 424 2.47 13.67 -53.23
CA SER A 424 3.78 14.04 -53.78
C SER A 424 4.15 15.50 -53.48
N GLY A 425 5.19 15.71 -52.66
CA GLY A 425 5.71 17.03 -52.29
C GLY A 425 4.83 17.81 -51.29
N LYS A 426 3.83 17.17 -50.70
CA LYS A 426 2.88 17.78 -49.76
C LYS A 426 3.24 17.42 -48.32
N VAL A 427 2.82 18.27 -47.38
CA VAL A 427 2.78 17.89 -45.96
C VAL A 427 1.40 17.28 -45.70
N ALA A 428 1.39 15.99 -45.34
CA ALA A 428 0.17 15.24 -45.12
C ALA A 428 -0.43 15.57 -43.76
N ILE A 429 -1.74 15.81 -43.70
CA ILE A 429 -2.50 15.91 -42.44
C ILE A 429 -3.29 14.61 -42.29
N VAL A 430 -3.06 13.91 -41.19
CA VAL A 430 -3.66 12.61 -40.88
C VAL A 430 -4.42 12.71 -39.58
N ASP A 431 -5.67 12.25 -39.53
CA ASP A 431 -6.40 12.16 -38.27
C ASP A 431 -5.85 11.05 -37.38
N ARG A 432 -5.79 11.32 -36.07
CA ARG A 432 -5.61 10.24 -35.10
C ARG A 432 -6.78 9.24 -35.26
N GLY A 433 -6.42 7.95 -35.28
CA GLY A 433 -7.33 6.86 -35.59
C GLY A 433 -6.89 5.57 -34.90
N THR A 434 -7.36 4.43 -35.40
CA THR A 434 -7.23 3.14 -34.68
C THR A 434 -5.95 2.36 -34.97
N CYS A 435 -5.28 2.64 -36.09
CA CYS A 435 -4.01 2.02 -36.45
C CYS A 435 -2.79 2.74 -35.85
N ASP A 436 -1.66 2.02 -35.79
CA ASP A 436 -0.39 2.53 -35.30
C ASP A 436 0.10 3.76 -36.07
N PHE A 437 0.74 4.70 -35.37
CA PHE A 437 1.32 5.90 -35.97
C PHE A 437 2.37 5.61 -37.04
N VAL A 438 3.15 4.53 -36.86
CA VAL A 438 4.14 4.09 -37.86
C VAL A 438 3.46 3.70 -39.17
N VAL A 439 2.26 3.09 -39.13
CA VAL A 439 1.48 2.72 -40.32
C VAL A 439 1.03 3.98 -41.07
N LYS A 440 0.44 4.93 -40.34
CA LYS A 440 -0.03 6.22 -40.88
C LYS A 440 1.07 6.96 -41.64
N VAL A 441 2.23 7.12 -41.00
CA VAL A 441 3.37 7.84 -41.60
C VAL A 441 3.99 7.05 -42.75
N THR A 442 4.02 5.71 -42.67
CA THR A 442 4.50 4.85 -43.77
C THR A 442 3.60 4.98 -45.01
N ASN A 443 2.28 4.96 -44.83
CA ASN A 443 1.32 5.09 -45.92
C ASN A 443 1.42 6.47 -46.59
N ALA A 444 1.51 7.54 -45.80
CA ALA A 444 1.70 8.89 -46.31
C ALA A 444 3.04 9.04 -47.07
N GLN A 445 4.13 8.47 -46.54
CA GLN A 445 5.43 8.44 -47.20
C GLN A 445 5.36 7.71 -48.55
N ASN A 446 4.75 6.53 -48.59
CA ASN A 446 4.60 5.73 -49.81
C ASN A 446 3.74 6.44 -50.88
N ALA A 447 2.81 7.31 -50.45
CA ALA A 447 2.03 8.18 -51.32
C ALA A 447 2.77 9.47 -51.75
N GLY A 448 4.01 9.67 -51.29
CA GLY A 448 4.91 10.75 -51.73
C GLY A 448 4.96 11.97 -50.80
N ALA A 449 4.43 11.88 -49.58
CA ALA A 449 4.47 13.00 -48.64
C ALA A 449 5.92 13.43 -48.32
N ALA A 450 6.13 14.73 -48.14
CA ALA A 450 7.40 15.32 -47.71
C ALA A 450 7.52 15.42 -46.17
N GLY A 451 6.40 15.35 -45.46
CA GLY A 451 6.29 15.32 -44.01
C GLY A 451 4.85 14.99 -43.59
N VAL A 452 4.65 14.63 -42.33
CA VAL A 452 3.32 14.24 -41.81
C VAL A 452 3.00 14.95 -40.51
N ILE A 453 1.80 15.51 -40.43
CA ILE A 453 1.20 16.06 -39.22
C ILE A 453 0.04 15.16 -38.86
N ILE A 454 0.08 14.55 -37.68
CA ILE A 454 -1.05 13.78 -37.16
C ILE A 454 -1.90 14.75 -36.34
N ALA A 455 -3.12 15.03 -36.75
CA ALA A 455 -4.02 15.87 -35.97
C ALA A 455 -4.51 15.11 -34.73
N ASN A 456 -4.17 15.60 -33.53
CA ASN A 456 -4.80 15.12 -32.31
C ASN A 456 -6.26 15.62 -32.26
N ASN A 457 -7.18 14.78 -32.73
CA ASN A 457 -8.61 15.07 -32.86
C ASN A 457 -9.45 14.54 -31.67
N VAL A 458 -8.82 14.28 -30.53
CA VAL A 458 -9.45 13.82 -29.28
C VAL A 458 -9.07 14.76 -28.13
N ASP A 459 -9.88 14.78 -27.07
CA ASP A 459 -9.62 15.60 -25.88
C ASP A 459 -8.28 15.23 -25.21
N GLY A 460 -7.59 16.23 -24.68
CA GLY A 460 -6.29 16.10 -24.03
C GLY A 460 -5.11 16.62 -24.87
N SER A 461 -3.95 16.77 -24.25
CA SER A 461 -2.74 17.24 -24.91
C SER A 461 -2.21 16.20 -25.91
N ALA A 462 -1.78 16.65 -27.09
CA ALA A 462 -1.10 15.80 -28.07
C ALA A 462 0.17 15.22 -27.46
N SER A 463 0.44 13.92 -27.69
CA SER A 463 1.70 13.26 -27.35
C SER A 463 2.47 12.91 -28.62
N GLY A 464 3.80 12.87 -28.51
CA GLY A 464 4.67 12.49 -29.62
C GLY A 464 4.29 11.09 -30.14
N PRO A 465 4.08 10.91 -31.46
CA PRO A 465 3.74 9.60 -31.99
C PRO A 465 4.82 8.55 -31.65
N GLY A 466 4.43 7.52 -30.89
CA GLY A 466 5.31 6.42 -30.48
C GLY A 466 5.45 5.31 -31.53
N GLY A 467 6.54 4.54 -31.45
CA GLY A 467 6.81 3.38 -32.32
C GLY A 467 8.28 3.27 -32.74
N THR A 468 8.60 2.28 -33.59
CA THR A 468 9.96 2.09 -34.11
C THR A 468 9.92 1.77 -35.61
N SER A 469 10.63 2.56 -36.43
CA SER A 469 10.81 2.25 -37.86
C SER A 469 12.12 2.84 -38.36
N ARG A 470 12.89 2.03 -39.11
CA ARG A 470 14.08 2.48 -39.85
C ARG A 470 13.78 2.81 -41.32
N ARG A 471 12.54 2.62 -41.77
CA ARG A 471 12.12 2.80 -43.17
C ARG A 471 11.43 4.15 -43.42
N ILE A 472 11.06 4.85 -42.34
CA ILE A 472 10.51 6.21 -42.43
C ILE A 472 11.68 7.18 -42.54
N THR A 473 11.69 7.96 -43.62
CA THR A 473 12.72 8.92 -44.00
C THR A 473 12.17 10.35 -44.10
N ILE A 474 10.91 10.58 -43.75
CA ILE A 474 10.28 11.91 -43.69
C ILE A 474 9.98 12.29 -42.24
N PRO A 475 10.12 13.56 -41.86
CA PRO A 475 9.79 14.01 -40.51
C PRO A 475 8.29 13.93 -40.25
N SER A 476 7.91 13.69 -38.99
CA SER A 476 6.52 13.63 -38.59
C SER A 476 6.32 14.01 -37.12
N GLY A 477 5.11 14.48 -36.77
CA GLY A 477 4.72 14.81 -35.41
C GLY A 477 3.21 14.98 -35.25
N MET A 478 2.77 15.23 -34.03
CA MET A 478 1.35 15.43 -33.66
C MET A 478 1.12 16.79 -33.02
#